data_AF-A0A5J4UDV5-F1
#
_entry.id   AF-A0A5J4UDV5-F1
#
_cell.length_a   1.000
_cell.length_b   1.000
_cell.length_c   1.000
_cell.angle_alpha   90.00
_cell.angle_beta   90.00
_cell.angle_gamma   90.00
#
_symmetry.space_group_name_H-M   'P 1'
#
loop_
_entity.id
_entity.type
_entity.pdbx_description
1 polymer ?
#
loop_
_entity_poly.entity_id
_entity_poly.type
_entity_poly.pdbx_seq_one_letter_code
_entity_poly.pdbx_strand_id
1 'polypeptide(L)'
;MQDAARAIISFTDSLAYKKERKQNEQPESETTDSLSKIAGYLEYLRNKFRNNNAIKEMIKHQNLLRSITSLTIFKLNNHSNQEIDRLRLNVRYNSRECLNRIQFQGDAQDFADLVNVQYGKVICISLSTAGGIGEEDDEEIRNVLIYFYYFLREQHQGRNYPQPSFQPLPLLARSTKEQFEEEGAVEEIEAQIKNSGLNGSIKYFANGAKAETLNHFNNNN
;
A
#
# COMPACT_ATOMS: atom_id res chain seq x y z
N MET A 1 -2.74 17.78 11.48
CA MET A 1 -2.44 16.32 11.44
C MET A 1 -3.45 15.50 12.23
N GLN A 2 -3.71 15.79 13.51
CA GLN A 2 -4.71 15.05 14.31
C GLN A 2 -6.12 15.07 13.69
N ASP A 3 -6.60 16.20 13.18
CA ASP A 3 -7.94 16.26 12.56
C ASP A 3 -8.05 15.43 11.27
N ALA A 4 -6.98 15.43 10.46
CA ALA A 4 -6.89 14.59 9.26
C ALA A 4 -6.91 13.10 9.63
N ALA A 5 -6.13 12.70 10.65
CA ALA A 5 -6.10 11.34 11.14
C ALA A 5 -7.48 10.89 11.67
N ARG A 6 -8.12 11.71 12.51
CA ARG A 6 -9.47 11.44 13.04
C ARG A 6 -10.51 11.31 11.94
N ALA A 7 -10.45 12.17 10.91
CA ALA A 7 -11.37 12.12 9.79
C ALA A 7 -11.21 10.83 8.97
N ILE A 8 -9.98 10.42 8.68
CA ILE A 8 -9.69 9.17 7.96
C ILE A 8 -10.17 7.96 8.76
N ILE A 9 -9.86 7.90 10.06
CA ILE A 9 -10.29 6.80 10.94
C ILE A 9 -11.82 6.73 10.98
N SER A 10 -12.49 7.85 11.25
CA SER A 10 -13.95 7.90 11.34
C SER A 10 -14.62 7.48 10.02
N PHE A 11 -14.04 7.89 8.89
CA PHE A 11 -14.51 7.47 7.57
C PHE A 11 -14.40 5.95 7.41
N THR A 12 -13.24 5.36 7.69
CA THR A 12 -13.04 3.91 7.56
C THR A 12 -13.90 3.10 8.52
N ASP A 13 -14.05 3.56 9.76
CA ASP A 13 -14.88 2.88 10.77
C ASP A 13 -16.35 2.87 10.34
N SER A 14 -16.82 3.98 9.75
CA SER A 14 -18.18 4.05 9.20
C SER A 14 -18.43 3.05 8.06
N LEU A 15 -17.39 2.74 7.27
CA LEU A 15 -17.47 1.74 6.20
C LEU A 15 -17.49 0.31 6.76
N ALA A 16 -16.65 0.03 7.76
CA ALA A 16 -16.59 -1.28 8.42
C ALA A 16 -17.92 -1.62 9.10
N TYR A 17 -18.46 -0.68 9.87
CA TYR A 17 -19.75 -0.81 10.57
C TYR A 17 -20.92 -1.13 9.62
N LYS A 18 -20.93 -0.54 8.42
CA LYS A 18 -21.97 -0.80 7.41
C LYS A 18 -21.82 -2.17 6.75
N LYS A 19 -20.59 -2.65 6.54
CA LYS A 19 -20.32 -3.99 5.98
C LYS A 19 -20.87 -5.09 6.89
N GLU A 20 -20.75 -4.93 8.21
CA GLU A 20 -21.25 -5.88 9.21
C GLU A 20 -22.80 -5.98 9.22
N ARG A 21 -23.50 -4.90 8.86
CA ARG A 21 -24.97 -4.82 8.90
C ARG A 21 -25.68 -5.11 7.57
N LYS A 22 -24.95 -5.47 6.50
CA LYS A 22 -25.51 -5.78 5.16
C LYS A 22 -26.51 -4.75 4.63
N GLN A 23 -26.27 -3.45 4.88
CA GLN A 23 -27.09 -2.40 4.30
C GLN A 23 -26.71 -2.20 2.82
N ASN A 24 -27.69 -2.27 1.92
CA ASN A 24 -27.52 -2.18 0.45
C ASN A 24 -27.58 -0.75 -0.12
N GLU A 25 -27.73 0.27 0.73
CA GLU A 25 -27.77 1.67 0.29
C GLU A 25 -26.37 2.24 0.09
N GLN A 26 -26.22 3.13 -0.91
CA GLN A 26 -25.01 3.90 -1.12
C GLN A 26 -24.69 4.65 0.20
N PRO A 27 -23.50 4.49 0.80
CA PRO A 27 -23.25 5.03 2.13
C PRO A 27 -23.45 6.55 2.13
N GLU A 28 -24.18 7.10 3.11
CA GLU A 28 -24.18 8.57 3.38
C GLU A 28 -22.77 9.15 3.55
N SER A 29 -21.79 8.30 3.87
CA SER A 29 -20.38 8.63 3.99
C SER A 29 -19.62 8.58 2.66
N GLU A 30 -20.25 8.24 1.54
CA GLU A 30 -19.66 8.12 0.21
C GLU A 30 -20.25 9.16 -0.75
N THR A 31 -20.26 10.41 -0.29
CA THR A 31 -20.54 11.57 -1.14
C THR A 31 -19.27 12.05 -1.82
N THR A 32 -19.41 12.71 -2.98
CA THR A 32 -18.29 13.39 -3.66
C THR A 32 -17.49 14.29 -2.70
N ASP A 33 -18.18 15.03 -1.82
CA ASP A 33 -17.57 15.89 -0.82
C ASP A 33 -16.73 15.11 0.20
N SER A 34 -17.27 14.00 0.72
CA SER A 34 -16.56 13.16 1.69
C SER A 34 -15.30 12.55 1.08
N LEU A 35 -15.38 12.00 -0.14
CA LEU A 35 -14.25 11.41 -0.84
C LEU A 35 -13.19 12.46 -1.19
N SER A 36 -13.60 13.63 -1.67
CA SER A 36 -12.70 14.75 -1.95
C SER A 36 -11.95 15.19 -0.68
N LYS A 37 -12.66 15.27 0.44
CA LYS A 37 -12.08 15.62 1.74
C LYS A 37 -11.07 14.58 2.21
N ILE A 38 -11.40 13.28 2.10
CA ILE A 38 -10.49 12.20 2.48
C ILE A 38 -9.25 12.16 1.58
N ALA A 39 -9.41 12.31 0.26
CA ALA A 39 -8.29 12.41 -0.67
C ALA A 39 -7.36 13.58 -0.31
N GLY A 40 -7.92 14.77 -0.03
CA GLY A 40 -7.14 15.93 0.39
C GLY A 40 -6.41 15.73 1.73
N TYR A 41 -7.02 15.02 2.68
CA TYR A 41 -6.33 14.68 3.93
C TYR A 41 -5.19 13.68 3.72
N LEU A 42 -5.39 12.64 2.90
CA LEU A 42 -4.33 11.69 2.57
C LEU A 42 -3.16 12.38 1.86
N GLU A 43 -3.44 13.27 0.90
CA GLU A 43 -2.41 14.08 0.25
C GLU A 43 -1.64 14.96 1.26
N TYR A 44 -2.37 15.60 2.18
CA TYR A 44 -1.76 16.39 3.25
C TYR A 44 -0.85 15.52 4.14
N LEU A 45 -1.29 14.32 4.53
CA LEU A 45 -0.49 13.39 5.32
C LEU A 45 0.76 12.94 4.55
N ARG A 46 0.60 12.53 3.28
CA ARG A 46 1.70 12.17 2.37
C ARG A 46 2.78 13.24 2.32
N ASN A 47 2.39 14.52 2.22
CA ASN A 47 3.34 15.63 2.16
C ASN A 47 4.06 15.87 3.49
N LYS A 48 3.39 15.59 4.62
CA LYS A 48 3.98 15.69 5.97
C LYS A 48 4.92 14.54 6.29
N PHE A 49 4.67 13.36 5.74
CA PHE A 49 5.56 12.20 5.77
C PHE A 49 6.85 12.37 4.96
N ARG A 50 7.25 13.61 4.60
CA ARG A 50 8.63 13.90 4.20
C ARG A 50 9.58 14.01 5.39
N ASN A 51 9.06 14.21 6.60
CA ASN A 51 9.82 14.41 7.83
C ASN A 51 9.56 13.26 8.82
N ASN A 52 10.59 12.47 9.14
CA ASN A 52 10.50 11.26 9.96
C ASN A 52 9.79 11.47 11.33
N ASN A 53 10.05 12.58 12.02
CA ASN A 53 9.41 12.88 13.31
C ASN A 53 7.87 12.98 13.22
N ALA A 54 7.32 13.43 12.09
CA ALA A 54 5.87 13.52 11.89
C ALA A 54 5.24 12.13 11.66
N ILE A 55 5.97 11.22 11.00
CA ILE A 55 5.56 9.82 10.82
C ILE A 55 5.42 9.15 12.18
N LYS A 56 6.46 9.25 13.04
CA LYS A 56 6.48 8.60 14.36
C LYS A 56 5.35 9.06 15.26
N GLU A 57 5.08 10.36 15.33
CA GLU A 57 3.99 10.88 16.15
C GLU A 57 2.61 10.45 15.62
N MET A 58 2.48 10.24 14.32
CA MET A 58 1.23 9.81 13.69
C MET A 58 0.97 8.31 13.82
N ILE A 59 1.97 7.45 13.59
CA ILE A 59 1.82 5.99 13.69
C ILE A 59 1.61 5.57 15.15
N LYS A 60 2.24 6.27 16.11
CA LYS A 60 1.99 6.06 17.55
C LYS A 60 0.53 6.24 17.96
N HIS A 61 -0.28 6.97 17.18
CA HIS A 61 -1.70 7.15 17.45
C HIS A 61 -2.52 6.11 16.68
N GLN A 62 -3.19 5.24 17.45
CA GLN A 62 -3.87 4.02 17.05
C GLN A 62 -4.83 4.16 15.84
N ASN A 63 -5.00 3.03 15.14
CA ASN A 63 -5.88 2.75 14.00
C ASN A 63 -5.61 3.48 12.68
N LEU A 64 -4.87 4.61 12.65
CA LEU A 64 -4.65 5.33 11.40
C LEU A 64 -3.96 4.48 10.32
N LEU A 65 -2.90 3.75 10.69
CA LEU A 65 -2.19 2.90 9.74
C LEU A 65 -3.11 1.85 9.12
N ARG A 66 -3.93 1.19 9.96
CA ARG A 66 -4.94 0.22 9.52
C ARG A 66 -5.99 0.86 8.61
N SER A 67 -6.45 2.05 8.93
CA SER A 67 -7.38 2.82 8.09
C SER A 67 -6.79 3.12 6.72
N ILE A 68 -5.55 3.65 6.66
CA ILE A 68 -4.86 3.92 5.39
C ILE A 68 -4.68 2.63 4.59
N THR A 69 -4.28 1.53 5.23
CA THR A 69 -4.16 0.21 4.57
C THR A 69 -5.49 -0.30 4.04
N SER A 70 -6.62 -0.04 4.71
CA SER A 70 -7.92 -0.42 4.16
C SER A 70 -8.33 0.42 2.94
N LEU A 71 -7.85 1.67 2.86
CA LEU A 71 -8.23 2.60 1.81
C LEU A 71 -7.51 2.35 0.47
N THR A 72 -6.39 1.63 0.47
CA THR A 72 -5.63 1.29 -0.76
C THR A 72 -6.43 0.40 -1.72
N ILE A 73 -7.33 -0.42 -1.19
CA ILE A 73 -8.22 -1.32 -1.95
C ILE A 73 -9.69 -0.89 -1.82
N PHE A 74 -9.93 0.37 -1.44
CA PHE A 74 -11.28 0.88 -1.22
C PHE A 74 -12.13 0.76 -2.47
N LYS A 75 -13.22 -0.03 -2.36
CA LYS A 75 -14.20 -0.27 -3.43
C LYS A 75 -13.54 -0.67 -4.75
N LEU A 76 -12.44 -1.41 -4.67
CA LEU A 76 -11.78 -1.98 -5.82
C LEU A 76 -12.79 -2.82 -6.62
N ASN A 77 -12.77 -2.73 -7.95
CA ASN A 77 -13.71 -3.39 -8.86
C ASN A 77 -15.19 -2.98 -8.73
N ASN A 78 -15.51 -1.89 -8.02
CA ASN A 78 -16.86 -1.34 -7.97
C ASN A 78 -16.95 -0.08 -8.84
N HIS A 79 -17.52 -0.23 -10.04
CA HIS A 79 -17.74 0.88 -10.96
C HIS A 79 -19.02 1.64 -10.59
N SER A 80 -18.96 2.95 -10.56
CA SER A 80 -20.12 3.80 -10.32
C SER A 80 -20.22 4.85 -11.43
N ASN A 81 -20.08 6.14 -11.10
CA ASN A 81 -19.97 7.19 -12.10
C ASN A 81 -18.51 7.67 -12.19
N GLN A 82 -18.18 8.30 -13.31
CA GLN A 82 -16.81 8.69 -13.63
C GLN A 82 -16.17 9.61 -12.57
N GLU A 83 -16.94 10.48 -11.93
CA GLU A 83 -16.42 11.39 -10.90
C GLU A 83 -16.09 10.65 -9.60
N ILE A 84 -17.01 9.83 -9.11
CA ILE A 84 -16.81 9.00 -7.91
C ILE A 84 -15.66 8.02 -8.13
N ASP A 85 -15.58 7.39 -9.30
CA ASP A 85 -14.52 6.43 -9.62
C ASP A 85 -13.15 7.12 -9.65
N ARG A 86 -13.06 8.34 -10.20
CA ARG A 86 -11.84 9.16 -10.12
C ARG A 86 -11.46 9.52 -8.69
N LEU A 87 -12.42 9.87 -7.85
CA LEU A 87 -12.16 10.19 -6.44
C LEU A 87 -11.71 8.96 -5.65
N ARG A 88 -12.33 7.80 -5.88
CA ARG A 88 -11.92 6.53 -5.29
C ARG A 88 -10.51 6.15 -5.70
N LEU A 89 -10.17 6.29 -6.97
CA LEU A 89 -8.81 6.09 -7.47
C LEU A 89 -7.82 7.01 -6.74
N ASN A 90 -8.16 8.29 -6.59
CA ASN A 90 -7.31 9.24 -5.88
C ASN A 90 -7.14 8.89 -4.39
N VAL A 91 -8.19 8.38 -3.73
CA VAL A 91 -8.11 7.86 -2.36
C VAL A 91 -7.16 6.66 -2.29
N ARG A 92 -7.29 5.69 -3.20
CA ARG A 92 -6.41 4.51 -3.26
C ARG A 92 -4.96 4.92 -3.49
N TYR A 93 -4.71 5.76 -4.49
CA TYR A 93 -3.39 6.28 -4.85
C TYR A 93 -2.72 7.00 -3.67
N ASN A 94 -3.38 7.98 -3.05
CA ASN A 94 -2.76 8.71 -1.93
C ASN A 94 -2.56 7.82 -0.70
N SER A 95 -3.42 6.81 -0.49
CA SER A 95 -3.25 5.84 0.59
C SER A 95 -2.00 4.99 0.36
N ARG A 96 -1.81 4.45 -0.85
CA ARG A 96 -0.59 3.70 -1.22
C ARG A 96 0.65 4.57 -1.00
N GLU A 97 0.63 5.80 -1.50
CA GLU A 97 1.75 6.74 -1.34
C GLU A 97 2.06 7.08 0.12
N CYS A 98 1.06 7.10 1.00
CA CYS A 98 1.29 7.23 2.43
C CYS A 98 2.07 6.02 2.99
N LEU A 99 1.64 4.79 2.68
CA LEU A 99 2.31 3.57 3.15
C LEU A 99 3.72 3.43 2.58
N ASN A 100 3.89 3.74 1.30
CA ASN A 100 5.17 3.77 0.59
C ASN A 100 6.19 4.68 1.29
N ARG A 101 5.74 5.85 1.78
CA ARG A 101 6.59 6.77 2.54
C ARG A 101 6.95 6.23 3.91
N ILE A 102 6.01 5.60 4.59
CA ILE A 102 6.26 4.94 5.88
C ILE A 102 7.30 3.84 5.69
N GLN A 103 7.18 3.02 4.65
CA GLN A 103 8.18 2.01 4.31
C GLN A 103 9.55 2.67 4.18
N PHE A 104 9.72 3.62 3.25
CA PHE A 104 11.04 4.20 2.95
C PHE A 104 11.65 5.06 4.07
N GLN A 105 10.84 5.73 4.88
CA GLN A 105 11.32 6.68 5.88
C GLN A 105 11.23 6.16 7.31
N GLY A 106 10.53 5.06 7.53
CA GLY A 106 10.37 4.43 8.83
C GLY A 106 11.62 3.67 9.28
N ASP A 107 11.71 3.45 10.58
CA ASP A 107 12.68 2.54 11.18
C ASP A 107 12.12 1.10 11.25
N ALA A 108 12.85 0.20 11.93
CA ALA A 108 12.46 -1.20 12.05
C ALA A 108 11.05 -1.39 12.67
N GLN A 109 10.64 -0.53 13.60
CA GLN A 109 9.34 -0.63 14.24
C GLN A 109 8.23 -0.20 13.28
N ASP A 110 8.42 0.92 12.59
CA ASP A 110 7.47 1.38 11.57
C ASP A 110 7.29 0.33 10.45
N PHE A 111 8.37 -0.36 10.08
CA PHE A 111 8.36 -1.46 9.11
C PHE A 111 7.57 -2.67 9.65
N ALA A 112 7.79 -3.05 10.91
CA ALA A 112 7.02 -4.12 11.55
C ALA A 112 5.52 -3.79 11.61
N ASP A 113 5.18 -2.54 11.90
CA ASP A 113 3.79 -2.08 11.95
C ASP A 113 3.11 -2.18 10.57
N LEU A 114 3.83 -1.92 9.47
CA LEU A 114 3.34 -2.16 8.10
C LEU A 114 3.02 -3.63 7.84
N VAL A 115 3.92 -4.54 8.22
CA VAL A 115 3.70 -5.99 8.04
C VAL A 115 2.49 -6.45 8.86
N ASN A 116 2.34 -5.95 10.08
CA ASN A 116 1.24 -6.28 10.98
C ASN A 116 -0.13 -5.83 10.45
N VAL A 117 -0.20 -4.73 9.69
CA VAL A 117 -1.45 -4.29 9.04
C VAL A 117 -1.69 -4.96 7.69
N GLN A 118 -0.93 -6.00 7.33
CA GLN A 118 -1.02 -6.73 6.05
C GLN A 118 -0.70 -5.87 4.82
N TYR A 119 0.26 -4.95 4.95
CA TYR A 119 0.73 -4.15 3.83
C TYR A 119 1.23 -5.00 2.65
N GLY A 120 1.85 -6.16 2.94
CA GLY A 120 2.30 -7.10 1.91
C GLY A 120 1.17 -7.53 0.98
N LYS A 121 0.03 -7.99 1.54
CA LYS A 121 -1.17 -8.32 0.76
C LYS A 121 -1.66 -7.17 -0.11
N VAL A 122 -1.69 -5.96 0.47
CA VAL A 122 -2.15 -4.77 -0.25
C VAL A 122 -1.28 -4.43 -1.45
N ILE A 123 0.05 -4.56 -1.34
CA ILE A 123 0.93 -4.33 -2.49
C ILE A 123 0.69 -5.40 -3.56
N CYS A 124 0.51 -6.67 -3.20
CA CYS A 124 0.19 -7.74 -4.14
C CYS A 124 -1.10 -7.46 -4.92
N ILE A 125 -2.19 -7.11 -4.22
CA ILE A 125 -3.46 -6.76 -4.86
C ILE A 125 -3.29 -5.56 -5.80
N SER A 126 -2.48 -4.57 -5.41
CA SER A 126 -2.21 -3.40 -6.25
C SER A 126 -1.46 -3.80 -7.54
N LEU A 127 -0.54 -4.76 -7.49
CA LEU A 127 0.14 -5.30 -8.68
C LEU A 127 -0.82 -6.02 -9.63
N SER A 128 -1.77 -6.80 -9.08
CA SER A 128 -2.81 -7.48 -9.85
C SER A 128 -3.67 -6.50 -10.65
N THR A 129 -4.09 -5.40 -10.01
CA THR A 129 -4.93 -4.39 -10.65
C THR A 129 -4.17 -3.53 -11.65
N ALA A 130 -2.88 -3.29 -11.41
CA ALA A 130 -2.04 -2.57 -12.36
C ALA A 130 -1.80 -3.39 -13.67
N GLY A 131 -2.16 -4.67 -13.70
CA GLY A 131 -2.16 -5.53 -14.89
C GLY A 131 -3.51 -5.69 -15.59
N GLY A 132 -4.61 -5.18 -15.03
CA GLY A 132 -5.97 -5.41 -15.54
C GLY A 132 -6.94 -4.26 -15.30
N ILE A 133 -7.60 -3.82 -16.36
CA ILE A 133 -8.69 -2.82 -16.38
C ILE A 133 -8.26 -1.43 -15.88
N GLY A 134 -7.69 -0.64 -16.79
CA GLY A 134 -8.04 0.77 -16.99
C GLY A 134 -7.74 1.80 -15.90
N GLU A 135 -7.11 1.45 -14.77
CA GLU A 135 -6.92 2.40 -13.67
C GLU A 135 -5.50 2.99 -13.54
N GLU A 136 -4.45 2.38 -14.09
CA GLU A 136 -3.07 2.75 -13.76
C GLU A 136 -2.14 2.78 -15.00
N ASP A 137 -1.46 3.92 -15.22
CA ASP A 137 -0.43 4.13 -16.27
C ASP A 137 0.85 3.34 -15.92
N ASP A 138 1.72 3.11 -16.91
CA ASP A 138 3.00 2.41 -16.75
C ASP A 138 3.84 2.94 -15.57
N GLU A 139 3.72 4.24 -15.26
CA GLU A 139 4.40 4.87 -14.12
C GLU A 139 3.96 4.34 -12.78
N GLU A 140 2.65 4.08 -12.60
CA GLU A 140 2.14 3.56 -11.34
C GLU A 140 2.51 2.09 -11.18
N ILE A 141 2.41 1.29 -12.25
CA ILE A 141 2.91 -0.09 -12.29
C ILE A 141 4.38 -0.12 -11.85
N ARG A 142 5.23 0.73 -12.45
CA ARG A 142 6.65 0.83 -12.09
C ARG A 142 6.81 1.20 -10.62
N ASN A 143 6.07 2.18 -10.12
CA ASN A 143 6.19 2.62 -8.73
C ASN A 143 5.80 1.51 -7.76
N VAL A 144 4.68 0.82 -7.96
CA VAL A 144 4.25 -0.31 -7.11
C VAL A 144 5.32 -1.40 -7.11
N LEU A 145 5.87 -1.76 -8.27
CA LEU A 145 6.96 -2.75 -8.37
C LEU A 145 8.23 -2.31 -7.64
N ILE A 146 8.59 -1.02 -7.69
CA ILE A 146 9.73 -0.46 -6.95
C ILE A 146 9.51 -0.66 -5.45
N TYR A 147 8.35 -0.26 -4.92
CA TYR A 147 8.05 -0.37 -3.49
C TYR A 147 8.03 -1.83 -3.03
N PHE A 148 7.42 -2.71 -3.83
CA PHE A 148 7.40 -4.15 -3.58
C PHE A 148 8.81 -4.75 -3.54
N TYR A 149 9.66 -4.42 -4.51
CA TYR A 149 11.06 -4.88 -4.55
C TYR A 149 11.83 -4.48 -3.31
N TYR A 150 11.79 -3.18 -2.94
CA TYR A 150 12.50 -2.71 -1.75
C TYR A 150 11.91 -3.30 -0.47
N PHE A 151 10.59 -3.46 -0.39
CA PHE A 151 9.92 -4.06 0.77
C PHE A 151 10.45 -5.46 1.03
N LEU A 152 10.64 -6.28 -0.02
CA LEU A 152 11.20 -7.62 0.13
C LEU A 152 12.68 -7.62 0.46
N ARG A 153 13.45 -6.82 -0.25
CA ARG A 153 14.91 -6.75 -0.09
C ARG A 153 15.30 -6.32 1.32
N GLU A 154 14.61 -5.32 1.86
CA GLU A 154 14.93 -4.71 3.17
C GLU A 154 14.65 -5.67 4.33
N GLN A 155 13.71 -6.60 4.18
CA GLN A 155 13.47 -7.66 5.17
C GLN A 155 14.67 -8.62 5.30
N HIS A 156 15.39 -8.89 4.21
CA HIS A 156 16.53 -9.81 4.21
C HIS A 156 17.88 -9.14 4.41
N GLN A 157 18.06 -7.95 3.85
CA GLN A 157 19.33 -7.26 3.82
C GLN A 157 19.42 -6.14 4.86
N GLY A 158 18.30 -5.82 5.51
CA GLY A 158 18.18 -4.60 6.30
C GLY A 158 18.19 -3.36 5.41
N ARG A 159 18.38 -2.20 6.05
CA ARG A 159 18.50 -0.90 5.38
C ARG A 159 19.70 -0.12 5.92
N ASN A 160 20.33 0.65 5.05
CA ASN A 160 21.45 1.54 5.36
C ASN A 160 21.13 2.99 4.92
N TYR A 161 22.00 3.94 5.28
CA TYR A 161 21.91 5.37 4.94
C TYR A 161 21.66 5.59 3.42
N PRO A 162 20.83 6.57 2.99
CA PRO A 162 20.33 7.75 3.72
C PRO A 162 19.06 7.60 4.56
N GLN A 163 18.37 6.47 4.44
CA GLN A 163 17.18 6.17 5.25
C GLN A 163 17.58 5.67 6.65
N PRO A 164 16.63 5.61 7.61
CA PRO A 164 16.92 4.98 8.89
C PRO A 164 17.41 3.55 8.70
N SER A 165 18.57 3.26 9.31
CA SER A 165 19.17 1.94 9.19
C SER A 165 18.49 0.95 10.13
N PHE A 166 18.41 -0.30 9.68
CA PHE A 166 17.99 -1.42 10.50
C PHE A 166 18.62 -2.72 9.99
N GLN A 167 18.78 -3.68 10.88
CA GLN A 167 19.27 -5.03 10.57
C GLN A 167 18.18 -5.84 9.84
N PRO A 168 18.54 -6.94 9.15
CA PRO A 168 17.56 -7.87 8.60
C PRO A 168 16.45 -8.25 9.58
N LEU A 169 15.24 -8.42 9.08
CA LEU A 169 14.01 -8.68 9.84
C LEU A 169 13.42 -10.06 9.45
N PRO A 170 14.07 -11.18 9.78
CA PRO A 170 13.72 -12.52 9.27
C PRO A 170 12.33 -13.00 9.72
N LEU A 171 11.87 -12.61 10.91
CA LEU A 171 10.52 -12.95 11.37
C LEU A 171 9.44 -12.27 10.52
N LEU A 172 9.67 -11.02 10.11
CA LEU A 172 8.77 -10.30 9.22
C LEU A 172 8.80 -10.87 7.80
N ALA A 173 9.99 -11.26 7.33
CA ALA A 173 10.16 -11.96 6.05
C ALA A 173 9.24 -13.19 5.94
N ARG A 174 9.19 -13.99 7.01
CA ARG A 174 8.30 -15.16 7.08
C ARG A 174 6.82 -14.78 7.00
N SER A 175 6.36 -13.78 7.77
CA SER A 175 4.97 -13.34 7.71
C SER A 175 4.59 -12.74 6.36
N THR A 176 5.51 -12.01 5.72
CA THR A 176 5.31 -11.48 4.37
C THR A 176 5.19 -12.59 3.34
N LYS A 177 6.03 -13.64 3.45
CA LYS A 177 5.93 -14.82 2.58
C LYS A 177 4.55 -15.47 2.65
N GLU A 178 4.02 -15.69 3.87
CA GLU A 178 2.68 -16.27 4.06
C GLU A 178 1.59 -15.40 3.38
N GLN A 179 1.68 -14.07 3.54
CA GLN A 179 0.76 -13.14 2.85
C GLN A 179 0.82 -13.26 1.32
N PHE A 180 2.00 -13.54 0.76
CA PHE A 180 2.20 -13.61 -0.69
C PHE A 180 1.73 -14.92 -1.30
N GLU A 181 1.93 -16.02 -0.58
CA GLU A 181 1.38 -17.33 -0.94
C GLU A 181 -0.16 -17.28 -0.96
N GLU A 182 -0.78 -16.59 0.02
CA GLU A 182 -2.24 -16.43 0.10
C GLU A 182 -2.82 -15.60 -1.06
N GLU A 183 -2.11 -14.57 -1.51
CA GLU A 183 -2.61 -13.62 -2.53
C GLU A 183 -2.10 -13.91 -3.96
N GLY A 184 -1.34 -15.00 -4.18
CA GLY A 184 -0.84 -15.35 -5.52
C GLY A 184 0.14 -14.32 -6.11
N ALA A 185 1.02 -13.75 -5.26
CA ALA A 185 1.90 -12.66 -5.67
C ALA A 185 2.86 -13.04 -6.82
N VAL A 186 3.24 -14.31 -6.92
CA VAL A 186 4.20 -14.81 -7.92
C VAL A 186 3.62 -14.66 -9.33
N GLU A 187 2.37 -15.05 -9.51
CA GLU A 187 1.65 -14.98 -10.78
C GLU A 187 1.54 -13.54 -11.27
N GLU A 188 1.28 -12.61 -10.36
CA GLU A 188 1.13 -11.19 -10.69
C GLU A 188 2.45 -10.54 -11.08
N ILE A 189 3.55 -10.89 -10.39
CA ILE A 189 4.90 -10.46 -10.78
C ILE A 189 5.25 -11.02 -12.16
N GLU A 190 4.93 -12.29 -12.43
CA GLU A 190 5.19 -12.93 -13.72
C GLU A 190 4.43 -12.28 -14.88
N ALA A 191 3.20 -11.81 -14.64
CA ALA A 191 2.45 -11.03 -15.62
C ALA A 191 3.19 -9.74 -16.01
N GLN A 192 3.77 -9.04 -15.04
CA GLN A 192 4.47 -7.76 -15.26
C GLN A 192 5.86 -7.91 -15.90
N ILE A 193 6.51 -9.08 -15.84
CA ILE A 193 7.81 -9.31 -16.51
C ILE A 193 7.71 -9.14 -18.04
N LYS A 194 6.53 -9.38 -18.62
CA LYS A 194 6.28 -9.21 -20.06
C LYS A 194 6.02 -7.75 -20.43
N ASN A 195 5.72 -6.89 -19.47
CA ASN A 195 5.44 -5.49 -19.70
C ASN A 195 6.74 -4.71 -19.98
N SER A 196 6.87 -4.19 -21.21
CA SER A 196 8.04 -3.43 -21.67
C SER A 196 7.86 -1.91 -21.53
N GLY A 197 6.80 -1.48 -20.84
CA GLY A 197 6.53 -0.08 -20.54
C GLY A 197 7.71 0.64 -19.89
N LEU A 198 7.77 1.96 -20.12
CA LEU A 198 8.83 2.85 -19.64
C LEU A 198 10.24 2.36 -19.99
N ASN A 199 10.48 2.06 -21.26
CA ASN A 199 11.77 1.60 -21.77
C ASN A 199 12.31 0.35 -21.03
N GLY A 200 11.42 -0.57 -20.65
CA GLY A 200 11.77 -1.81 -19.96
C GLY A 200 12.00 -1.67 -18.44
N SER A 201 11.74 -0.50 -17.86
CA SER A 201 11.87 -0.30 -16.41
C SER A 201 10.92 -1.19 -15.60
N ILE A 202 9.69 -1.38 -16.08
CA ILE A 202 8.72 -2.28 -15.44
C ILE A 202 9.26 -3.71 -15.38
N LYS A 203 9.69 -4.24 -16.53
CA LYS A 203 10.35 -5.54 -16.62
C LYS A 203 11.56 -5.67 -15.70
N TYR A 204 12.40 -4.63 -15.59
CA TYR A 204 13.56 -4.65 -14.69
C TYR A 204 13.14 -4.87 -13.23
N PHE A 205 12.20 -4.06 -12.72
CA PHE A 205 11.74 -4.18 -11.33
C PHE A 205 10.94 -5.45 -11.07
N ALA A 206 10.15 -5.92 -12.05
CA ALA A 206 9.45 -7.20 -11.94
C ALA A 206 10.42 -8.39 -11.80
N ASN A 207 11.53 -8.40 -12.56
CA ASN A 207 12.57 -9.42 -12.40
C ASN A 207 13.26 -9.34 -11.03
N GLY A 208 13.55 -8.11 -10.56
CA GLY A 208 14.11 -7.91 -9.21
C GLY A 208 13.16 -8.41 -8.12
N ALA A 209 11.89 -8.04 -8.19
CA ALA A 209 10.83 -8.50 -7.30
C ALA A 209 10.72 -10.03 -7.28
N LYS A 210 10.76 -10.68 -8.46
CA LYS A 210 10.76 -12.14 -8.57
C LYS A 210 11.97 -12.76 -7.84
N ALA A 211 13.16 -12.22 -8.07
CA ALA A 211 14.38 -12.72 -7.42
C ALA A 211 14.31 -12.59 -5.89
N GLU A 212 13.85 -11.44 -5.37
CA GLU A 212 13.69 -11.26 -3.92
C GLU A 212 12.61 -12.18 -3.35
N THR A 213 11.50 -12.36 -4.06
CA THR A 213 10.44 -13.30 -3.64
C THR A 213 10.98 -14.73 -3.56
N LEU A 214 11.78 -15.16 -4.52
CA LEU A 214 12.46 -16.46 -4.48
C LEU A 214 13.45 -16.58 -3.32
N ASN A 215 14.17 -15.51 -2.98
CA ASN A 215 15.03 -15.49 -1.79
C ASN A 215 14.21 -15.70 -0.51
N HIS A 216 12.97 -15.16 -0.43
CA HIS A 216 12.06 -15.36 0.71
C HIS A 216 11.64 -16.82 0.84
N PHE A 217 11.45 -17.49 -0.30
CA PHE A 217 11.11 -18.91 -0.34
C PHE A 217 12.30 -19.82 0.00
N ASN A 218 13.52 -19.45 -0.38
CA ASN A 218 14.70 -20.31 -0.29
C ASN A 218 15.53 -20.15 1.00
N ASN A 219 15.54 -18.97 1.63
CA ASN A 219 16.39 -18.68 2.80
C ASN A 219 15.84 -19.23 4.14
N ASN A 220 14.94 -20.22 4.11
CA ASN A 220 14.35 -20.88 5.29
C ASN A 220 14.76 -22.36 5.40
N ASN A 221 15.87 -22.77 4.79
CA ASN A 221 16.53 -24.07 5.01
C ASN A 221 17.74 -23.94 5.93
#